data_AF-A0A8D0FHB1-F1
#
_entry.id   AF-A0A8D0FHB1-F1
#
_cell.length_a   1.000
_cell.length_b   1.000
_cell.length_c   1.000
_cell.angle_alpha   90.00
_cell.angle_beta   90.00
_cell.angle_gamma   90.00
#
_symmetry.space_group_name_H-M   'P 1'
#
loop_
_entity.id
_entity.type
_entity.pdbx_description
1 polymer ?
#
loop_
_entity_poly.entity_id
_entity_poly.type
_entity_poly.pdbx_seq_one_letter_code
_entity_poly.pdbx_strand_id
1 'polypeptide(L)'
;LKVPWVEEEEMLKDWWTHVRYVKMVVVMDNVRFMKSGRTESEVLMQVIEIINIGDSLYEQFSVRLFLVGLEICTKSNLINITNSQRTDLSPQMRHDTAHLFAFQCFGRSLGLVFLGSMCNNQWSSAVVSFTDRKLSSFIITFVHELDHTLGMRHDEQGCKCRRKKCIMYKSDIDTDVFSNCSYKDYFDLLGRGAGCIRQPPAPGTFYTMKHGYCGNKIVESGGQCDRGSESNCRKDPCCHPNCTFTAGSVCASGKCCKSCQVLPAGTLCRASTGDCDLPEYCNGTSPWCPPDMYVQDGAPCKDSGYSRVAPLDCFKAVNTRGDRFGNCGIRNNIHYTKCRIEDILCGRIQCENIPKLPALQNHITLVQTLVGDKKSWGLDYHVGIPIADVGAVADGMPCGSDKLCINRTCTSISLLNYDSLPAVSRE
;
A
#
# COMPACT_ATOMS: atom_id res chain seq x y z
N LEU A 1 -23.37 -6.23 -43.60
CA LEU A 1 -23.68 -5.94 -42.18
C LEU A 1 -22.35 -5.62 -41.50
N LYS A 2 -22.08 -4.34 -41.26
CA LYS A 2 -20.89 -3.86 -40.54
C LYS A 2 -21.13 -4.09 -39.04
N VAL A 3 -20.30 -4.89 -38.41
CA VAL A 3 -20.20 -4.97 -36.94
C VAL A 3 -19.41 -3.74 -36.49
N PRO A 4 -19.93 -2.88 -35.60
CA PRO A 4 -19.17 -1.75 -35.10
C PRO A 4 -18.02 -2.26 -34.23
N TRP A 5 -16.82 -1.75 -34.51
CA TRP A 5 -15.67 -1.83 -33.63
C TRP A 5 -15.95 -0.96 -32.41
N VAL A 6 -16.49 -1.55 -31.35
CA VAL A 6 -16.52 -0.93 -30.02
C VAL A 6 -15.22 -1.32 -29.35
N GLU A 7 -14.28 -0.38 -29.41
CA GLU A 7 -13.26 -0.05 -28.41
C GLU A 7 -12.83 -1.17 -27.44
N GLU A 8 -11.62 -1.70 -27.68
CA GLU A 8 -10.74 -2.40 -26.72
C GLU A 8 -10.32 -1.49 -25.53
N GLU A 9 -11.20 -0.63 -25.01
CA GLU A 9 -10.89 0.34 -23.95
C GLU A 9 -11.29 -0.15 -22.55
N GLU A 10 -11.89 -1.33 -22.42
CA GLU A 10 -12.33 -1.89 -21.12
C GLU A 10 -11.43 -2.99 -20.52
N MET A 11 -10.45 -3.54 -21.24
CA MET A 11 -9.77 -4.78 -20.82
C MET A 11 -8.61 -4.66 -19.81
N LEU A 12 -8.34 -3.48 -19.23
CA LEU A 12 -7.28 -3.31 -18.21
C LEU A 12 -7.75 -2.65 -16.90
N LYS A 13 -9.03 -2.25 -16.77
CA LYS A 13 -9.54 -1.60 -15.55
C LYS A 13 -9.69 -2.54 -14.35
N ASP A 14 -9.74 -3.85 -14.57
CA ASP A 14 -10.04 -4.84 -13.51
C ASP A 14 -8.84 -5.70 -13.07
N TRP A 15 -7.65 -5.52 -13.67
CA TRP A 15 -6.43 -6.13 -13.12
C TRP A 15 -5.88 -5.30 -11.97
N TRP A 16 -6.38 -5.61 -10.78
CA TRP A 16 -5.78 -5.16 -9.53
C TRP A 16 -4.37 -5.75 -9.38
N THR A 17 -3.35 -4.91 -9.50
CA THR A 17 -1.98 -5.27 -9.14
C THR A 17 -1.77 -4.94 -7.68
N HIS A 18 -1.16 -5.86 -6.94
CA HIS A 18 -0.90 -5.61 -5.52
C HIS A 18 0.10 -4.47 -5.39
N VAL A 19 -0.20 -3.50 -4.52
CA VAL A 19 0.71 -2.37 -4.33
C VAL A 19 2.08 -2.88 -3.89
N ARG A 20 3.13 -2.36 -4.52
CA ARG A 20 4.52 -2.59 -4.14
C ARG A 20 5.16 -1.29 -3.69
N TYR A 21 6.15 -1.39 -2.82
CA TYR A 21 6.79 -0.28 -2.15
C TYR A 21 8.29 -0.40 -2.34
N VAL A 22 8.88 0.45 -3.17
CA VAL A 22 10.33 0.49 -3.39
C VAL A 22 10.91 1.52 -2.43
N LYS A 23 11.65 1.05 -1.42
CA LYS A 23 12.42 1.89 -0.50
C LYS A 23 13.80 2.09 -1.07
N MET A 24 14.17 3.32 -1.40
CA MET A 24 15.43 3.59 -2.07
C MET A 24 16.30 4.59 -1.33
N VAL A 25 17.61 4.40 -1.50
CA VAL A 25 18.63 5.35 -1.11
C VAL A 25 19.16 6.03 -2.36
N VAL A 26 19.33 7.35 -2.29
CA VAL A 26 20.01 8.11 -3.35
C VAL A 26 21.35 8.60 -2.83
N VAL A 27 22.39 8.44 -3.65
CA VAL A 27 23.69 9.06 -3.42
C VAL A 27 23.90 10.14 -4.46
N MET A 28 24.25 11.34 -4.03
CA MET A 28 24.60 12.45 -4.91
C MET A 28 26.11 12.60 -4.97
N ASP A 29 26.68 12.57 -6.18
CA ASP A 29 28.11 12.77 -6.38
C ASP A 29 28.52 14.24 -6.14
N ASN A 30 29.80 14.42 -5.83
CA ASN A 30 30.37 15.71 -5.47
C ASN A 30 30.27 16.72 -6.62
N VAL A 31 30.51 16.29 -7.86
CA VAL A 31 30.47 17.21 -9.00
C VAL A 31 29.04 17.71 -9.22
N ARG A 32 28.03 16.83 -9.11
CA ARG A 32 26.63 17.23 -9.19
C ARG A 32 26.21 18.14 -8.02
N PHE A 33 26.64 17.85 -6.79
CA PHE A 33 26.44 18.75 -5.64
C PHE A 33 27.05 20.13 -5.86
N MET A 34 28.26 20.20 -6.43
CA MET A 34 28.93 21.46 -6.73
C MET A 34 28.19 22.27 -7.80
N LYS A 35 27.51 21.59 -8.73
CA LYS A 35 26.66 22.17 -9.78
C LYS A 35 25.24 22.51 -9.32
N SER A 36 24.80 22.06 -8.14
CA SER A 36 23.43 22.26 -7.64
C SER A 36 23.30 23.47 -6.69
N GLY A 37 24.29 24.38 -6.65
CA GLY A 37 24.27 25.54 -5.75
C GLY A 37 25.00 25.32 -4.41
N ARG A 38 25.55 24.11 -4.17
CA ARG A 38 26.33 23.73 -2.98
C ARG A 38 25.56 23.80 -1.66
N THR A 39 24.25 23.62 -1.69
CA THR A 39 23.44 23.50 -0.47
C THR A 39 22.82 22.12 -0.38
N GLU A 40 22.85 21.51 0.81
CA GLU A 40 22.20 20.19 0.99
C GLU A 40 20.68 20.29 0.80
N SER A 41 20.10 21.45 1.13
CA SER A 41 18.66 21.70 0.98
C SER A 41 18.22 21.69 -0.48
N GLU A 42 18.96 22.35 -1.39
CA GLU A 42 18.61 22.32 -2.83
C GLU A 42 18.76 20.92 -3.42
N VAL A 43 19.79 20.17 -3.01
CA VAL A 43 19.94 18.77 -3.43
C VAL A 43 18.79 17.91 -2.93
N LEU A 44 18.44 18.02 -1.65
CA LEU A 44 17.32 17.27 -1.07
C LEU A 44 16.02 17.56 -1.82
N MET A 45 15.71 18.85 -2.04
CA MET A 45 14.50 19.26 -2.75
C MET A 45 14.46 18.73 -4.18
N GLN A 46 15.58 18.82 -4.90
CA GLN A 46 15.71 18.29 -6.26
C GLN A 46 15.54 16.77 -6.31
N VAL A 47 16.16 16.03 -5.38
CA VAL A 47 16.04 14.57 -5.33
C VAL A 47 14.59 14.17 -5.04
N ILE A 48 13.92 14.80 -4.07
CA ILE A 48 12.52 14.44 -3.79
C ILE A 48 11.60 14.79 -4.97
N GLU A 49 11.84 15.90 -5.68
CA GLU A 49 11.11 16.22 -6.91
C GLU A 49 11.27 15.12 -7.97
N ILE A 50 12.50 14.66 -8.21
CA ILE A 50 12.81 13.55 -9.13
C ILE A 50 12.05 12.29 -8.72
N ILE A 51 12.11 11.90 -7.44
CA ILE A 51 11.44 10.70 -6.95
C ILE A 51 9.93 10.81 -7.04
N ASN A 52 9.33 11.96 -6.70
CA ASN A 52 7.88 12.16 -6.77
C ASN A 52 7.35 12.12 -8.22
N ILE A 53 8.08 12.70 -9.17
CA ILE A 53 7.70 12.62 -10.58
C ILE A 53 7.88 11.17 -11.08
N GLY A 54 8.94 10.49 -10.66
CA GLY A 54 9.12 9.05 -10.91
C GLY A 54 7.96 8.21 -10.35
N ASP A 55 7.54 8.44 -9.10
CA ASP A 55 6.42 7.77 -8.42
C ASP A 55 5.13 7.86 -9.25
N SER A 56 4.85 9.03 -9.84
CA SER A 56 3.67 9.23 -10.68
C SER A 56 3.65 8.35 -11.94
N LEU A 57 4.82 7.99 -12.50
CA LEU A 57 4.89 7.09 -13.66
C LEU A 57 4.55 5.65 -13.27
N TYR A 58 4.88 5.27 -12.03
CA TYR A 58 4.67 3.93 -11.47
C TYR A 58 3.24 3.62 -11.03
N GLU A 59 2.31 4.59 -11.12
CA GLU A 59 0.87 4.32 -11.01
C GLU A 59 0.42 3.20 -11.96
N GLN A 60 1.05 3.11 -13.13
CA GLN A 60 0.85 2.05 -14.14
C GLN A 60 1.10 0.63 -13.60
N PHE A 61 1.98 0.47 -12.60
CA PHE A 61 2.33 -0.83 -12.02
C PHE A 61 1.76 -1.05 -10.61
N SER A 62 1.05 -0.06 -10.03
CA SER A 62 0.79 0.03 -8.59
C SER A 62 2.08 -0.10 -7.77
N VAL A 63 3.16 0.56 -8.20
CA VAL A 63 4.40 0.67 -7.43
C VAL A 63 4.45 2.07 -6.81
N ARG A 64 4.91 2.15 -5.57
CA ARG A 64 5.14 3.40 -4.84
C ARG A 64 6.62 3.54 -4.50
N LEU A 65 7.22 4.68 -4.79
CA LEU A 65 8.62 4.98 -4.50
C LEU A 65 8.74 5.76 -3.19
N PHE A 66 9.71 5.37 -2.35
CA PHE A 66 10.01 6.04 -1.09
C PHE A 66 11.50 6.32 -0.98
N LEU A 67 11.86 7.59 -0.82
CA LEU A 67 13.21 7.99 -0.45
C LEU A 67 13.42 7.73 1.05
N VAL A 68 14.17 6.69 1.41
CA VAL A 68 14.44 6.35 2.82
C VAL A 68 15.81 6.82 3.29
N GLY A 69 16.68 7.25 2.36
CA GLY A 69 18.00 7.76 2.65
C GLY A 69 18.54 8.64 1.53
N LEU A 70 19.25 9.71 1.90
CA LEU A 70 19.98 10.56 0.97
C LEU A 70 21.38 10.78 1.51
N GLU A 71 22.39 10.47 0.71
CA GLU A 71 23.80 10.72 1.01
C GLU A 71 24.38 11.70 -0.01
N ILE A 72 25.03 12.77 0.46
CA ILE A 72 25.55 13.84 -0.40
C ILE A 72 27.07 13.91 -0.23
N CYS A 73 27.82 13.66 -1.30
CA CYS A 73 29.28 13.73 -1.28
C CYS A 73 29.75 15.20 -1.30
N THR A 74 29.76 15.90 -0.17
CA THR A 74 30.09 17.35 -0.13
C THR A 74 31.59 17.68 -0.25
N LYS A 75 32.47 16.76 0.20
CA LYS A 75 33.94 16.96 0.16
C LYS A 75 34.60 16.34 -1.07
N SER A 76 34.33 15.06 -1.30
CA SER A 76 34.87 14.26 -2.40
C SER A 76 33.97 13.07 -2.66
N ASN A 77 34.03 12.49 -3.86
CA ASN A 77 33.32 11.25 -4.15
C ASN A 77 33.84 10.10 -3.27
N LEU A 78 32.92 9.30 -2.73
CA LEU A 78 33.24 8.10 -1.96
C LEU A 78 33.75 6.96 -2.86
N ILE A 79 33.40 7.00 -4.15
CA ILE A 79 33.82 6.04 -5.15
C ILE A 79 34.47 6.72 -6.34
N ASN A 80 35.42 6.02 -6.96
CA ASN A 80 35.91 6.41 -8.27
C ASN A 80 34.90 5.98 -9.33
N ILE A 81 34.08 6.90 -9.84
CA ILE A 81 32.99 6.61 -10.79
C ILE A 81 33.50 5.92 -12.08
N THR A 82 34.80 6.05 -12.40
CA THR A 82 35.43 5.41 -13.57
C THR A 82 35.81 3.94 -13.36
N ASN A 83 36.04 3.53 -12.11
CA ASN A 83 36.36 2.15 -11.75
C ASN A 83 35.25 1.65 -10.84
N SER A 84 34.46 0.68 -11.32
CA SER A 84 33.33 0.01 -10.67
C SER A 84 33.71 -0.76 -9.39
N GLN A 85 34.45 -0.12 -8.48
CA GLN A 85 34.80 -0.64 -7.17
C GLN A 85 33.66 -0.38 -6.20
N ARG A 86 33.25 -1.48 -5.57
CA ARG A 86 32.25 -1.57 -4.51
C ARG A 86 32.74 -0.84 -3.26
N THR A 87 31.86 -0.06 -2.67
CA THR A 87 31.94 0.30 -1.25
C THR A 87 30.55 0.20 -0.65
N ASP A 88 30.47 -0.33 0.56
CA ASP A 88 29.23 -0.40 1.33
C ASP A 88 28.69 1.00 1.56
N LEU A 89 27.43 1.23 1.14
CA LEU A 89 26.61 2.28 1.73
C LEU A 89 26.52 2.01 3.23
N SER A 90 26.47 3.07 4.03
CA SER A 90 26.42 2.93 5.49
C SER A 90 25.42 1.84 5.91
N PRO A 91 25.84 0.81 6.69
CA PRO A 91 24.99 -0.33 7.06
C PRO A 91 23.77 0.05 7.91
N GLN A 92 23.56 1.33 8.18
CA GLN A 92 22.49 1.86 9.03
C GLN A 92 21.14 2.02 8.30
N MET A 93 21.10 2.07 6.97
CA MET A 93 19.85 2.32 6.22
C MET A 93 19.37 1.06 5.50
N ARG A 94 18.30 0.44 6.00
CA ARG A 94 17.63 -0.67 5.28
C ARG A 94 16.87 -0.12 4.06
N HIS A 95 17.24 -0.58 2.88
CA HIS A 95 16.66 -0.18 1.61
C HIS A 95 16.53 -1.37 0.67
N ASP A 96 15.71 -1.24 -0.37
CA ASP A 96 15.50 -2.26 -1.39
C ASP A 96 16.45 -2.09 -2.57
N THR A 97 16.83 -0.84 -2.89
CA THR A 97 17.75 -0.49 -3.97
C THR A 97 18.46 0.85 -3.71
N ALA A 98 19.63 1.06 -4.29
CA ALA A 98 20.38 2.31 -4.18
C ALA A 98 20.77 2.90 -5.54
N HIS A 99 20.58 4.21 -5.72
CA HIS A 99 20.86 4.89 -6.98
C HIS A 99 21.89 6.00 -6.78
N LEU A 100 23.00 5.93 -7.51
CA LEU A 100 24.00 7.00 -7.55
C LEU A 100 23.66 7.97 -8.69
N PHE A 101 23.41 9.23 -8.35
CA PHE A 101 23.26 10.30 -9.32
C PHE A 101 24.62 10.96 -9.55
N ALA A 102 25.21 10.68 -10.71
CA ALA A 102 26.57 11.06 -11.04
C ALA A 102 26.63 12.07 -12.20
N PHE A 103 27.40 13.14 -12.04
CA PHE A 103 27.76 14.03 -13.15
C PHE A 103 28.78 13.37 -14.09
N GLN A 104 28.37 12.33 -14.81
CA GLN A 104 29.23 11.52 -15.67
C GLN A 104 28.45 11.05 -16.90
N CYS A 105 29.05 11.13 -18.09
CA CYS A 105 28.53 10.49 -19.30
C CYS A 105 29.16 9.09 -19.48
N PHE A 106 28.34 8.08 -19.77
CA PHE A 106 28.78 6.69 -20.03
C PHE A 106 28.72 6.35 -21.53
N GLY A 107 29.16 7.29 -22.37
CA GLY A 107 29.12 7.17 -23.83
C GLY A 107 27.67 7.14 -24.35
N ARG A 108 27.24 6.00 -24.90
CA ARG A 108 25.85 5.79 -25.35
C ARG A 108 24.92 5.31 -24.24
N SER A 109 25.46 4.89 -23.09
CA SER A 109 24.65 4.44 -21.96
C SER A 109 24.21 5.62 -21.10
N LEU A 110 22.96 5.57 -20.64
CA LEU A 110 22.36 6.58 -19.77
C LEU A 110 22.60 6.27 -18.28
N GLY A 111 22.91 5.02 -17.98
CA GLY A 111 23.35 4.55 -16.68
C GLY A 111 24.00 3.18 -16.77
N LEU A 112 24.25 2.60 -15.60
CA LEU A 112 24.79 1.25 -15.43
C LEU A 112 24.02 0.58 -14.29
N VAL A 113 23.53 -0.63 -14.54
CA VAL A 113 22.60 -1.31 -13.63
C VAL A 113 22.73 -2.83 -13.76
N PHE A 114 22.52 -3.53 -12.64
CA PHE A 114 22.34 -4.98 -12.64
C PHE A 114 20.88 -5.33 -12.89
N LEU A 115 20.59 -5.98 -14.02
CA LEU A 115 19.24 -6.38 -14.40
C LEU A 115 18.61 -7.33 -13.38
N GLY A 116 17.38 -7.04 -12.95
CA GLY A 116 16.58 -7.87 -12.05
C GLY A 116 17.18 -8.01 -10.65
N SER A 117 17.96 -7.03 -10.22
CA SER A 117 18.69 -7.05 -8.96
C SER A 117 17.89 -6.56 -7.76
N MET A 118 16.64 -6.12 -7.92
CA MET A 118 15.78 -5.66 -6.82
C MET A 118 15.80 -6.63 -5.63
N CYS A 119 15.87 -6.10 -4.40
CA CYS A 119 16.00 -6.86 -3.15
C CYS A 119 17.33 -7.60 -2.95
N ASN A 120 18.29 -7.51 -3.86
CA ASN A 120 19.59 -8.11 -3.68
C ASN A 120 20.52 -7.17 -2.90
N ASN A 121 20.95 -7.58 -1.70
CA ASN A 121 21.80 -6.77 -0.82
C ASN A 121 23.15 -6.35 -1.43
N GLN A 122 23.65 -7.04 -2.46
CA GLN A 122 24.96 -6.74 -3.07
C GLN A 122 24.87 -6.08 -4.44
N TRP A 123 23.75 -6.26 -5.14
CA TRP A 123 23.63 -5.93 -6.55
C TRP A 123 22.49 -4.97 -6.86
N SER A 124 21.57 -4.71 -5.90
CA SER A 124 20.45 -3.80 -6.12
C SER A 124 20.89 -2.35 -6.13
N SER A 125 21.53 -1.97 -7.23
CA SER A 125 22.10 -0.64 -7.40
C SER A 125 22.13 -0.22 -8.87
N ALA A 126 22.01 1.07 -9.10
CA ALA A 126 22.22 1.68 -10.40
C ALA A 126 23.06 2.96 -10.29
N VAL A 127 23.82 3.26 -11.34
CA VAL A 127 24.48 4.56 -11.54
C VAL A 127 23.75 5.27 -12.66
N VAL A 128 23.23 6.46 -12.38
CA VAL A 128 22.39 7.24 -13.29
C VAL A 128 23.14 8.50 -13.71
N SER A 129 23.24 8.73 -15.02
CA SER A 129 23.91 9.92 -15.57
C SER A 129 23.07 11.17 -15.31
N PHE A 130 23.52 12.01 -14.37
CA PHE A 130 22.92 13.31 -14.06
C PHE A 130 23.80 14.47 -14.51
N THR A 131 23.84 14.72 -15.81
CA THR A 131 24.59 15.84 -16.43
C THR A 131 23.72 17.08 -16.59
N ASP A 132 24.19 18.11 -17.31
CA ASP A 132 23.48 19.39 -17.56
C ASP A 132 22.25 19.24 -18.51
N ARG A 133 21.61 18.07 -18.54
CA ARG A 133 20.40 17.78 -19.34
C ARG A 133 19.16 18.33 -18.63
N LYS A 134 18.04 18.40 -19.38
CA LYS A 134 16.74 18.75 -18.80
C LYS A 134 16.37 17.78 -17.68
N LEU A 135 15.83 18.30 -16.58
CA LEU A 135 15.39 17.49 -15.45
C LEU A 135 14.38 16.42 -15.87
N SER A 136 13.47 16.72 -16.80
CA SER A 136 12.51 15.75 -17.34
C SER A 136 13.19 14.54 -18.00
N SER A 137 14.24 14.75 -18.82
CA SER A 137 15.01 13.67 -19.44
C SER A 137 15.78 12.87 -18.39
N PHE A 138 16.29 13.53 -17.35
CA PHE A 138 16.93 12.85 -16.23
C PHE A 138 15.94 11.95 -15.47
N ILE A 139 14.71 12.40 -15.22
CA ILE A 139 13.68 11.60 -14.54
C ILE A 139 13.37 10.34 -15.33
N ILE A 140 13.20 10.44 -16.66
CA ILE A 140 12.99 9.25 -17.50
C ILE A 140 14.21 8.33 -17.46
N THR A 141 15.41 8.88 -17.47
CA THR A 141 16.65 8.11 -17.32
C THR A 141 16.71 7.39 -15.97
N PHE A 142 16.39 8.07 -14.88
CA PHE A 142 16.33 7.49 -13.55
C PHE A 142 15.33 6.32 -13.49
N VAL A 143 14.12 6.53 -14.02
CA VAL A 143 13.07 5.49 -14.05
C VAL A 143 13.52 4.31 -14.91
N HIS A 144 14.10 4.56 -16.09
CA HIS A 144 14.66 3.53 -16.95
C HIS A 144 15.71 2.65 -16.24
N GLU A 145 16.63 3.27 -15.50
CA GLU A 145 17.64 2.52 -14.73
C GLU A 145 17.01 1.77 -13.55
N LEU A 146 16.03 2.36 -12.86
CA LEU A 146 15.27 1.69 -11.80
C LEU A 146 14.50 0.48 -12.36
N ASP A 147 13.94 0.58 -13.55
CA ASP A 147 13.20 -0.48 -14.22
C ASP A 147 14.08 -1.70 -14.55
N HIS A 148 15.33 -1.47 -14.94
CA HIS A 148 16.30 -2.57 -15.06
C HIS A 148 16.51 -3.26 -13.71
N THR A 149 16.59 -2.54 -12.58
CA THR A 149 16.63 -3.21 -11.26
C THR A 149 15.36 -4.03 -10.99
N LEU A 150 14.20 -3.53 -11.47
CA LEU A 150 12.90 -4.21 -11.47
C LEU A 150 12.77 -5.30 -12.57
N GLY A 151 13.86 -5.65 -13.24
CA GLY A 151 13.95 -6.78 -14.15
C GLY A 151 13.52 -6.50 -15.59
N MET A 152 13.10 -5.28 -15.89
CA MET A 152 12.63 -4.90 -17.22
C MET A 152 13.82 -4.78 -18.18
N ARG A 153 13.71 -5.41 -19.35
CA ARG A 153 14.71 -5.30 -20.42
C ARG A 153 14.36 -4.16 -21.35
N HIS A 154 15.31 -3.80 -22.22
CA HIS A 154 15.01 -2.86 -23.30
C HIS A 154 13.91 -3.39 -24.21
N ASP A 155 13.08 -2.48 -24.71
CA ASP A 155 12.03 -2.79 -25.67
C ASP A 155 12.63 -3.25 -27.01
N GLU A 156 12.30 -4.48 -27.40
CA GLU A 156 12.68 -5.09 -28.68
C GLU A 156 11.53 -5.04 -29.70
N GLN A 157 11.77 -5.59 -30.89
CA GLN A 157 10.76 -5.70 -31.94
C GLN A 157 9.59 -6.57 -31.45
N GLY A 158 8.40 -5.97 -31.32
CA GLY A 158 7.19 -6.63 -30.81
C GLY A 158 6.66 -6.00 -29.52
N CYS A 159 7.49 -5.24 -28.80
CA CYS A 159 7.05 -4.46 -27.65
C CYS A 159 6.24 -3.24 -28.11
N LYS A 160 5.07 -3.04 -27.51
CA LYS A 160 4.10 -2.00 -27.87
C LYS A 160 3.66 -1.21 -26.65
N CYS A 161 3.48 0.09 -26.84
CA CYS A 161 2.86 1.00 -25.90
C CYS A 161 2.02 2.04 -26.66
N ARG A 162 1.30 2.89 -25.93
CA ARG A 162 0.46 3.98 -26.49
C ARG A 162 1.26 5.13 -27.13
N ARG A 163 2.59 5.14 -26.99
CA ARG A 163 3.52 6.10 -27.62
C ARG A 163 4.36 5.39 -28.67
N LYS A 164 5.08 6.15 -29.51
CA LYS A 164 6.00 5.58 -30.52
C LYS A 164 7.19 4.83 -29.89
N LYS A 165 7.62 5.26 -28.71
CA LYS A 165 8.73 4.72 -27.94
C LYS A 165 8.35 4.79 -26.46
N CYS A 166 8.70 3.77 -25.71
CA CYS A 166 8.31 3.60 -24.31
C CYS A 166 9.53 3.83 -23.41
N ILE A 167 9.32 3.86 -22.08
CA ILE A 167 10.37 4.18 -21.10
C ILE A 167 11.59 3.27 -21.27
N MET A 168 11.38 1.97 -21.54
CA MET A 168 12.46 1.00 -21.73
C MET A 168 13.08 1.00 -23.14
N TYR A 169 12.87 2.05 -23.93
CA TYR A 169 13.58 2.19 -25.20
C TYR A 169 15.09 2.38 -24.97
N LYS A 170 15.92 1.72 -25.78
CA LYS A 170 17.40 1.67 -25.67
C LYS A 170 18.16 3.01 -25.77
N SER A 171 17.47 4.15 -25.86
CA SER A 171 18.09 5.47 -26.04
C SER A 171 17.20 6.53 -25.42
N ASP A 172 17.78 7.67 -25.08
CA ASP A 172 17.04 8.74 -24.42
C ASP A 172 15.87 9.22 -25.27
N ILE A 173 14.70 9.28 -24.64
CA ILE A 173 13.45 9.69 -25.26
C ILE A 173 12.54 10.30 -24.21
N ASP A 174 11.77 11.32 -24.60
CA ASP A 174 10.76 11.93 -23.76
C ASP A 174 9.44 11.13 -23.88
N THR A 175 9.13 10.34 -22.86
CA THR A 175 7.96 9.45 -22.83
C THR A 175 7.57 9.12 -21.39
N ASP A 176 6.30 8.82 -21.16
CA ASP A 176 5.67 8.60 -19.85
C ASP A 176 4.95 7.24 -19.78
N VAL A 177 5.27 6.32 -20.70
CA VAL A 177 4.52 5.08 -20.89
C VAL A 177 5.41 3.86 -20.91
N PHE A 178 4.93 2.81 -20.28
CA PHE A 178 5.55 1.49 -20.31
C PHE A 178 5.03 0.64 -21.46
N SER A 179 5.84 -0.29 -21.93
CA SER A 179 5.43 -1.27 -22.93
C SER A 179 4.81 -2.50 -22.28
N ASN A 180 4.03 -3.25 -23.05
CA ASN A 180 3.55 -4.57 -22.64
C ASN A 180 4.70 -5.54 -22.25
N CYS A 181 5.89 -5.39 -22.83
CA CYS A 181 7.07 -6.17 -22.45
C CYS A 181 7.58 -5.78 -21.05
N SER A 182 7.61 -4.48 -20.74
CA SER A 182 7.96 -3.99 -19.40
C SER A 182 7.03 -4.60 -18.33
N TYR A 183 5.73 -4.67 -18.60
CA TYR A 183 4.77 -5.37 -17.72
C TYR A 183 5.10 -6.84 -17.54
N LYS A 184 5.34 -7.56 -18.62
CA LYS A 184 5.71 -8.97 -18.56
C LYS A 184 6.96 -9.18 -17.68
N ASP A 185 8.02 -8.44 -17.96
CA ASP A 185 9.31 -8.61 -17.27
C ASP A 185 9.21 -8.30 -15.77
N TYR A 186 8.47 -7.24 -15.42
CA TYR A 186 8.20 -6.88 -14.04
C TYR A 186 7.44 -7.99 -13.29
N PHE A 187 6.39 -8.55 -13.89
CA PHE A 187 5.65 -9.66 -13.26
C PHE A 187 6.47 -10.96 -13.21
N ASP A 188 7.33 -11.19 -14.20
CA ASP A 188 8.27 -12.32 -14.18
C ASP A 188 9.27 -12.17 -13.01
N LEU A 189 9.76 -10.96 -12.71
CA LEU A 189 10.57 -10.69 -11.51
C LEU A 189 9.79 -11.01 -10.23
N LEU A 190 8.55 -10.50 -10.10
CA LEU A 190 7.71 -10.77 -8.93
C LEU A 190 7.48 -12.27 -8.71
N GLY A 191 7.37 -13.06 -9.79
CA GLY A 191 7.25 -14.51 -9.76
C GLY A 191 8.53 -15.24 -9.34
N ARG A 192 9.71 -14.72 -9.71
CA ARG A 192 11.02 -15.30 -9.35
C ARG A 192 11.48 -14.95 -7.93
N GLY A 193 10.98 -13.83 -7.39
CA GLY A 193 11.32 -13.35 -6.07
C GLY A 193 11.63 -11.85 -6.08
N ALA A 194 10.93 -11.10 -5.23
CA ALA A 194 11.15 -9.69 -4.92
C ALA A 194 10.34 -9.35 -3.65
N GLY A 195 10.59 -10.08 -2.57
CA GLY A 195 9.75 -10.00 -1.36
C GLY A 195 9.89 -8.68 -0.59
N CYS A 196 11.03 -8.00 -0.70
CA CYS A 196 11.34 -6.80 0.07
C CYS A 196 10.40 -5.61 -0.24
N ILE A 197 9.92 -5.54 -1.49
CA ILE A 197 9.02 -4.48 -1.98
C ILE A 197 7.53 -4.75 -1.68
N ARG A 198 7.21 -5.72 -0.82
CA ARG A 198 5.82 -6.02 -0.43
C ARG A 198 5.33 -5.17 0.73
N GLN A 199 6.24 -4.58 1.49
CA GLN A 199 5.92 -3.83 2.72
C GLN A 199 6.29 -2.35 2.58
N PRO A 200 5.37 -1.45 2.96
CA PRO A 200 5.68 -0.02 3.02
C PRO A 200 6.75 0.26 4.07
N PRO A 201 7.48 1.40 3.97
CA PRO A 201 8.32 1.88 5.06
C PRO A 201 7.47 2.23 6.28
N ALA A 202 8.10 2.24 7.46
CA ALA A 202 7.43 2.68 8.67
C ALA A 202 7.12 4.20 8.57
N PRO A 203 6.00 4.67 9.16
CA PRO A 203 5.70 6.09 9.21
C PRO A 203 6.87 6.88 9.82
N GLY A 204 7.23 8.01 9.19
CA GLY A 204 8.33 8.87 9.65
C GLY A 204 9.73 8.40 9.27
N THR A 205 9.90 7.27 8.56
CA THR A 205 11.22 6.77 8.12
C THR A 205 11.55 7.07 6.66
N PHE A 206 10.89 8.05 6.05
CA PHE A 206 11.12 8.43 4.66
C PHE A 206 11.05 9.95 4.50
N TYR A 207 11.79 10.46 3.52
CA TYR A 207 11.82 11.88 3.18
C TYR A 207 10.60 12.27 2.37
N THR A 208 9.99 13.39 2.71
CA THR A 208 8.90 14.01 1.96
C THR A 208 9.11 15.53 1.95
N MET A 209 8.73 16.19 0.87
CA MET A 209 8.86 17.65 0.68
C MET A 209 8.00 18.45 1.65
N LYS A 210 7.10 17.80 2.37
CA LYS A 210 6.02 18.48 3.06
C LYS A 210 5.98 18.09 4.52
N HIS A 211 6.50 19.01 5.33
CA HIS A 211 5.68 19.55 6.39
C HIS A 211 4.41 20.14 5.75
N GLY A 212 3.30 19.40 5.70
CA GLY A 212 1.97 19.93 5.33
C GLY A 212 1.65 20.00 3.84
N TYR A 213 1.41 18.85 3.17
CA TYR A 213 0.85 18.84 1.82
C TYR A 213 -0.60 19.30 1.84
N CYS A 214 -0.87 20.52 1.40
CA CYS A 214 -2.21 20.93 1.03
C CYS A 214 -2.59 20.35 -0.34
N GLY A 215 -3.55 19.43 -0.36
CA GLY A 215 -4.29 19.01 -1.55
C GLY A 215 -4.26 17.52 -1.88
N ASN A 216 -3.79 16.69 -0.96
CA ASN A 216 -3.81 15.23 -1.04
C ASN A 216 -4.94 14.63 -0.20
N LYS A 217 -5.85 15.47 0.34
CA LYS A 217 -6.96 15.13 1.24
C LYS A 217 -6.51 14.65 2.63
N ILE A 218 -5.27 14.92 3.03
CA ILE A 218 -4.75 14.54 4.34
C ILE A 218 -4.44 15.83 5.12
N VAL A 219 -5.06 15.99 6.29
CA VAL A 219 -4.77 17.12 7.17
C VAL A 219 -3.49 16.80 7.95
N GLU A 220 -2.36 17.32 7.48
CA GLU A 220 -1.03 17.15 8.07
C GLU A 220 -0.66 18.30 9.03
N SER A 221 0.45 18.18 9.76
CA SER A 221 0.87 19.16 10.78
C SER A 221 0.97 20.59 10.24
N GLY A 222 0.11 21.49 10.76
CA GLY A 222 0.00 22.90 10.36
C GLY A 222 -1.18 23.23 9.42
N GLY A 223 -1.81 22.23 8.79
CA GLY A 223 -3.04 22.40 8.01
C GLY A 223 -4.30 22.26 8.86
N GLN A 224 -5.34 23.05 8.56
CA GLN A 224 -6.63 22.97 9.27
C GLN A 224 -7.70 22.19 8.49
N CYS A 225 -7.57 22.13 7.16
CA CYS A 225 -8.47 21.42 6.27
C CYS A 225 -7.75 21.00 4.99
N ASP A 226 -8.21 19.95 4.30
CA ASP A 226 -7.71 19.56 2.98
C ASP A 226 -8.84 18.87 2.17
N ARG A 227 -9.23 19.46 1.03
CA ARG A 227 -10.29 18.95 0.14
C ARG A 227 -9.75 18.32 -1.15
N GLY A 228 -8.44 18.10 -1.25
CA GLY A 228 -7.77 17.66 -2.46
C GLY A 228 -7.27 18.85 -3.28
N SER A 229 -7.32 18.76 -4.60
CA SER A 229 -6.76 19.78 -5.49
C SER A 229 -7.24 21.21 -5.19
N GLU A 230 -6.44 22.20 -5.59
CA GLU A 230 -6.75 23.62 -5.42
C GLU A 230 -8.17 23.99 -5.92
N SER A 231 -8.59 23.40 -7.03
CA SER A 231 -9.94 23.57 -7.62
C SER A 231 -11.05 23.07 -6.69
N ASN A 232 -10.83 21.98 -5.96
CA ASN A 232 -11.80 21.45 -5.01
C ASN A 232 -11.89 22.34 -3.76
N CYS A 233 -10.76 22.84 -3.24
CA CYS A 233 -10.77 23.80 -2.13
C CYS A 233 -11.46 25.12 -2.53
N ARG A 234 -11.24 25.64 -3.74
CA ARG A 234 -11.94 26.86 -4.22
C ARG A 234 -13.46 26.73 -4.26
N LYS A 235 -13.98 25.52 -4.43
CA LYS A 235 -15.43 25.22 -4.43
C LYS A 235 -15.98 24.95 -3.04
N ASP A 236 -15.11 24.75 -2.05
CA ASP A 236 -15.52 24.44 -0.69
C ASP A 236 -15.78 25.73 0.12
N PRO A 237 -16.95 25.87 0.77
CA PRO A 237 -17.26 27.07 1.54
C PRO A 237 -16.48 27.19 2.87
N CYS A 238 -15.85 26.10 3.33
CA CYS A 238 -15.23 26.01 4.64
C CYS A 238 -13.69 26.02 4.60
N CYS A 239 -13.08 25.74 3.44
CA CYS A 239 -11.64 25.52 3.31
C CYS A 239 -11.01 26.33 2.18
N HIS A 240 -9.96 27.10 2.49
CA HIS A 240 -9.20 27.84 1.50
C HIS A 240 -8.20 26.96 0.74
N PRO A 241 -7.74 27.38 -0.46
CA PRO A 241 -6.72 26.67 -1.24
C PRO A 241 -5.35 26.51 -0.57
N ASN A 242 -5.08 27.27 0.48
CA ASN A 242 -3.89 27.16 1.33
C ASN A 242 -4.11 26.23 2.53
N CYS A 243 -5.21 25.45 2.58
CA CYS A 243 -5.55 24.51 3.64
C CYS A 243 -5.80 25.12 5.03
N THR A 244 -6.27 26.36 5.05
CA THR A 244 -6.78 27.03 6.26
C THR A 244 -8.30 27.16 6.22
N PHE A 245 -8.95 27.22 7.37
CA PHE A 245 -10.39 27.46 7.43
C PHE A 245 -10.75 28.85 6.91
N THR A 246 -11.93 28.96 6.31
CA THR A 246 -12.56 30.27 6.04
C THR A 246 -12.99 30.93 7.35
N ALA A 247 -13.16 32.26 7.34
CA ALA A 247 -13.55 32.99 8.54
C ALA A 247 -14.88 32.46 9.12
N GLY A 248 -14.88 32.10 10.40
CA GLY A 248 -16.03 31.54 11.11
C GLY A 248 -16.22 30.02 10.97
N SER A 249 -15.41 29.34 10.15
CA SER A 249 -15.46 27.89 9.99
C SER A 249 -14.67 27.17 11.08
N VAL A 250 -15.28 26.13 11.65
CA VAL A 250 -14.68 25.27 12.68
C VAL A 250 -14.34 23.89 12.12
N CYS A 251 -15.02 23.47 11.05
CA CYS A 251 -14.75 22.22 10.35
C CYS A 251 -15.00 22.38 8.85
N ALA A 252 -14.42 21.48 8.05
CA ALA A 252 -14.67 21.40 6.60
C ALA A 252 -15.06 19.99 6.12
N SER A 253 -14.78 18.96 6.93
CA SER A 253 -14.96 17.55 6.58
C SER A 253 -15.37 16.73 7.81
N GLY A 254 -15.95 15.56 7.55
CA GLY A 254 -16.41 14.62 8.58
C GLY A 254 -17.93 14.49 8.66
N LYS A 255 -18.42 13.32 9.07
CA LYS A 255 -19.87 13.01 9.16
C LYS A 255 -20.62 13.86 10.19
N CYS A 256 -19.89 14.47 11.11
CA CYS A 256 -20.41 15.39 12.12
C CYS A 256 -20.14 16.87 11.78
N CYS A 257 -19.78 17.20 10.53
CA CYS A 257 -19.58 18.56 10.06
C CYS A 257 -20.71 18.97 9.10
N LYS A 258 -21.43 20.05 9.40
CA LYS A 258 -22.47 20.59 8.53
C LYS A 258 -22.42 22.11 8.53
N SER A 259 -22.47 22.71 7.34
CA SER A 259 -22.39 24.17 7.18
C SER A 259 -21.17 24.79 7.91
N CYS A 260 -20.03 24.12 7.80
CA CYS A 260 -18.76 24.50 8.44
C CYS A 260 -18.74 24.50 9.98
N GLN A 261 -19.76 23.91 10.61
CA GLN A 261 -19.90 23.79 12.07
C GLN A 261 -20.02 22.33 12.50
N VAL A 262 -19.58 22.05 13.73
CA VAL A 262 -19.74 20.74 14.35
C VAL A 262 -21.21 20.54 14.73
N LEU A 263 -21.76 19.37 14.41
CA LEU A 263 -23.13 19.00 14.79
C LEU A 263 -23.26 18.81 16.30
N PRO A 264 -24.42 19.12 16.89
CA PRO A 264 -24.64 19.00 18.33
C PRO A 264 -24.52 17.55 18.81
N ALA A 265 -24.15 17.40 20.09
CA ALA A 265 -24.04 16.11 20.73
C ALA A 265 -25.35 15.30 20.64
N GLY A 266 -25.26 14.00 20.36
CA GLY A 266 -26.43 13.13 20.20
C GLY A 266 -26.98 13.08 18.76
N THR A 267 -26.36 13.76 17.80
CA THR A 267 -26.74 13.62 16.37
C THR A 267 -26.23 12.29 15.81
N LEU A 268 -27.11 11.45 15.26
CA LEU A 268 -26.72 10.15 14.67
C LEU A 268 -25.79 10.36 13.47
N CYS A 269 -24.60 9.76 13.49
CA CYS A 269 -23.61 9.87 12.41
C CYS A 269 -23.30 8.53 11.72
N ARG A 270 -23.56 7.40 12.36
CA ARG A 270 -23.57 6.07 11.73
C ARG A 270 -24.68 5.23 12.35
N ALA A 271 -25.49 4.60 11.50
CA ALA A 271 -26.53 3.68 11.94
C ALA A 271 -25.94 2.28 12.12
N SER A 272 -26.53 1.51 13.04
CA SER A 272 -26.21 0.10 13.23
C SER A 272 -26.56 -0.72 11.98
N THR A 273 -25.68 -1.65 11.63
CA THR A 273 -25.81 -2.58 10.50
C THR A 273 -26.28 -3.98 10.90
N GLY A 274 -26.48 -4.24 12.20
CA GLY A 274 -26.94 -5.53 12.71
C GLY A 274 -26.95 -5.60 14.24
N ASP A 275 -27.39 -6.73 14.79
CA ASP A 275 -27.65 -6.87 16.23
C ASP A 275 -26.37 -6.81 17.11
N CYS A 276 -25.17 -6.97 16.53
CA CYS A 276 -23.89 -6.79 17.23
C CYS A 276 -23.25 -5.40 17.05
N ASP A 277 -23.90 -4.50 16.31
CA ASP A 277 -23.34 -3.23 15.89
C ASP A 277 -24.07 -2.07 16.60
N LEU A 278 -23.38 -1.16 17.27
CA LEU A 278 -24.01 -0.06 18.01
C LEU A 278 -24.06 1.20 17.14
N PRO A 279 -25.12 2.02 17.16
CA PRO A 279 -25.12 3.30 16.46
C PRO A 279 -24.20 4.32 17.16
N GLU A 280 -23.48 5.14 16.37
CA GLU A 280 -22.66 6.25 16.88
C GLU A 280 -23.30 7.60 16.66
N TYR A 281 -23.05 8.47 17.63
CA TYR A 281 -23.56 9.81 17.70
C TYR A 281 -22.42 10.82 17.82
N CYS A 282 -22.57 11.95 17.16
CA CYS A 282 -21.66 13.08 17.30
C CYS A 282 -21.56 13.49 18.77
N ASN A 283 -20.36 13.86 19.21
CA ASN A 283 -20.10 14.27 20.60
C ASN A 283 -20.25 15.80 20.82
N GLY A 284 -20.55 16.57 19.78
CA GLY A 284 -20.70 18.03 19.85
C GLY A 284 -19.39 18.82 19.78
N THR A 285 -18.23 18.16 19.76
CA THR A 285 -16.91 18.82 19.81
C THR A 285 -15.99 18.42 18.67
N SER A 286 -16.21 17.24 18.07
CA SER A 286 -15.45 16.71 16.94
C SER A 286 -16.29 16.71 15.65
N PRO A 287 -15.71 17.08 14.50
CA PRO A 287 -16.40 16.98 13.22
C PRO A 287 -16.44 15.54 12.67
N TRP A 288 -15.73 14.62 13.31
CA TRP A 288 -15.71 13.20 12.95
C TRP A 288 -16.68 12.40 13.81
N CYS A 289 -17.33 11.41 13.20
CA CYS A 289 -18.10 10.43 13.96
C CYS A 289 -17.12 9.67 14.89
N PRO A 290 -17.51 9.35 16.13
CA PRO A 290 -16.70 8.51 17.00
C PRO A 290 -16.31 7.19 16.33
N PRO A 291 -15.26 6.51 16.83
CA PRO A 291 -14.92 5.17 16.37
C PRO A 291 -16.13 4.25 16.39
N ASP A 292 -16.19 3.36 15.39
CA ASP A 292 -17.22 2.32 15.30
C ASP A 292 -17.16 1.43 16.55
N MET A 293 -18.27 1.36 17.28
CA MET A 293 -18.42 0.60 18.50
C MET A 293 -19.35 -0.57 18.26
N TYR A 294 -18.91 -1.73 18.75
CA TYR A 294 -19.69 -2.96 18.70
C TYR A 294 -20.18 -3.29 20.10
N VAL A 295 -21.19 -4.15 20.16
CA VAL A 295 -21.54 -4.81 21.42
C VAL A 295 -20.30 -5.57 21.92
N GLN A 296 -20.09 -5.55 23.23
CA GLN A 296 -18.94 -6.18 23.87
C GLN A 296 -18.74 -7.64 23.41
N ASP A 297 -17.49 -8.00 23.14
CA ASP A 297 -17.10 -9.35 22.73
C ASP A 297 -17.67 -10.42 23.66
N GLY A 298 -18.33 -11.41 23.07
CA GLY A 298 -19.02 -12.49 23.78
C GLY A 298 -20.51 -12.26 24.06
N ALA A 299 -21.05 -11.07 23.78
CA ALA A 299 -22.49 -10.82 23.88
C ALA A 299 -23.27 -11.59 22.78
N PRO A 300 -24.41 -12.23 23.11
CA PRO A 300 -25.19 -12.98 22.14
C PRO A 300 -25.93 -12.06 21.18
N CYS A 301 -25.65 -12.17 19.88
CA CYS A 301 -26.42 -11.50 18.83
C CYS A 301 -27.25 -12.51 18.03
N LYS A 302 -28.38 -12.09 17.44
CA LYS A 302 -29.20 -12.97 16.61
C LYS A 302 -28.59 -13.13 15.21
N ASP A 303 -28.69 -14.37 14.72
CA ASP A 303 -28.08 -14.83 13.48
C ASP A 303 -28.93 -14.43 12.26
N SER A 304 -28.46 -13.52 11.42
CA SER A 304 -29.13 -13.13 10.18
C SER A 304 -28.86 -14.10 9.02
N GLY A 305 -29.37 -15.32 9.15
CA GLY A 305 -30.13 -16.08 8.13
C GLY A 305 -29.56 -16.50 6.75
N TYR A 306 -28.41 -16.05 6.24
CA TYR A 306 -28.07 -16.28 4.80
C TYR A 306 -26.87 -17.19 4.49
N SER A 307 -26.05 -17.57 5.48
CA SER A 307 -25.00 -18.59 5.36
C SER A 307 -24.69 -19.14 6.75
N ARG A 308 -24.33 -20.43 6.85
CA ARG A 308 -24.07 -21.05 8.15
C ARG A 308 -22.59 -21.31 8.37
N VAL A 309 -22.16 -21.19 9.62
CA VAL A 309 -20.83 -21.62 10.05
C VAL A 309 -20.65 -23.11 9.73
N ALA A 310 -19.54 -23.47 9.11
CA ALA A 310 -19.27 -24.85 8.75
C ALA A 310 -18.99 -25.71 10.00
N PRO A 311 -19.17 -27.04 9.91
CA PRO A 311 -18.83 -27.95 11.01
C PRO A 311 -17.34 -27.94 11.35
N LEU A 312 -17.01 -28.32 12.59
CA LEU A 312 -15.63 -28.34 13.11
C LEU A 312 -14.63 -29.09 12.21
N ASP A 313 -15.07 -30.17 11.56
CA ASP A 313 -14.22 -30.94 10.64
C ASP A 313 -13.71 -30.12 9.46
N CYS A 314 -14.50 -29.14 8.99
CA CYS A 314 -14.11 -28.24 7.91
C CYS A 314 -12.98 -27.32 8.36
N PHE A 315 -13.15 -26.68 9.52
CA PHE A 315 -12.10 -25.87 10.15
C PHE A 315 -10.83 -26.70 10.38
N LYS A 316 -10.96 -27.92 10.90
CA LYS A 316 -9.82 -28.82 11.13
C LYS A 316 -9.09 -29.15 9.82
N ALA A 317 -9.81 -29.55 8.77
CA ALA A 317 -9.21 -29.99 7.52
C ALA A 317 -8.55 -28.86 6.72
N VAL A 318 -9.07 -27.62 6.85
CA VAL A 318 -8.59 -26.46 6.10
C VAL A 318 -7.53 -25.70 6.90
N ASN A 319 -7.81 -25.32 8.15
CA ASN A 319 -6.94 -24.42 8.92
C ASN A 319 -5.63 -25.07 9.42
N THR A 320 -5.56 -26.40 9.44
CA THR A 320 -4.31 -27.12 9.75
C THR A 320 -3.34 -27.21 8.56
N ARG A 321 -3.76 -26.80 7.35
CA ARG A 321 -2.90 -26.80 6.15
C ARG A 321 -1.79 -25.77 6.22
N GLY A 322 -2.08 -24.59 6.79
CA GLY A 322 -1.15 -23.45 6.83
C GLY A 322 -0.81 -22.97 5.42
N ASP A 323 -1.84 -22.74 4.63
CA ASP A 323 -1.74 -22.20 3.28
C ASP A 323 -2.61 -20.93 3.14
N ARG A 324 -2.70 -20.39 1.93
CA ARG A 324 -3.46 -19.17 1.61
C ARG A 324 -4.95 -19.25 1.97
N PHE A 325 -5.51 -20.45 2.06
CA PHE A 325 -6.93 -20.70 2.25
C PHE A 325 -7.28 -21.17 3.67
N GLY A 326 -6.31 -21.75 4.38
CA GLY A 326 -6.47 -22.23 5.76
C GLY A 326 -5.21 -22.03 6.59
N ASN A 327 -5.26 -21.10 7.54
CA ASN A 327 -4.13 -20.73 8.40
C ASN A 327 -4.58 -19.98 9.67
N CYS A 328 -3.66 -19.85 10.62
CA CYS A 328 -3.77 -19.01 11.82
C CYS A 328 -2.84 -17.80 11.71
N GLY A 329 -2.98 -17.06 10.61
CA GLY A 329 -2.23 -15.83 10.35
C GLY A 329 -0.95 -16.03 9.55
N ILE A 330 -0.30 -14.91 9.23
CA ILE A 330 0.88 -14.86 8.38
C ILE A 330 2.07 -14.38 9.23
N ARG A 331 3.12 -15.20 9.30
CA ARG A 331 4.37 -14.83 9.97
C ARG A 331 5.33 -14.19 8.96
N ASN A 332 5.97 -13.10 9.38
CA ASN A 332 6.92 -12.32 8.59
C ASN A 332 6.34 -11.84 7.23
N ASN A 333 5.00 -11.75 7.10
CA ASN A 333 4.31 -11.38 5.87
C ASN A 333 4.68 -12.22 4.62
N ILE A 334 5.12 -13.47 4.83
CA ILE A 334 5.50 -14.39 3.74
C ILE A 334 4.99 -15.81 4.00
N HIS A 335 4.99 -16.27 5.25
CA HIS A 335 4.67 -17.66 5.59
C HIS A 335 3.33 -17.77 6.31
N TYR A 336 2.45 -18.63 5.80
CA TYR A 336 1.20 -18.96 6.48
C TYR A 336 1.46 -19.89 7.66
N THR A 337 0.84 -19.59 8.80
CA THR A 337 0.99 -20.37 10.03
C THR A 337 -0.08 -21.45 10.06
N LYS A 338 0.31 -22.71 10.24
CA LYS A 338 -0.63 -23.82 10.49
C LYS A 338 -1.32 -23.61 11.83
N CYS A 339 -2.64 -23.76 11.90
CA CYS A 339 -3.35 -23.76 13.17
C CYS A 339 -3.06 -25.02 13.99
N ARG A 340 -2.98 -24.86 15.32
CA ARG A 340 -3.09 -25.98 16.25
C ARG A 340 -4.54 -26.45 16.30
N ILE A 341 -4.77 -27.68 16.75
CA ILE A 341 -6.11 -28.25 16.87
C ILE A 341 -7.00 -27.40 17.78
N GLU A 342 -6.44 -26.85 18.85
CA GLU A 342 -7.13 -25.94 19.78
C GLU A 342 -7.52 -24.59 19.16
N ASP A 343 -6.82 -24.15 18.11
CA ASP A 343 -6.97 -22.83 17.48
C ASP A 343 -7.73 -22.87 16.15
N ILE A 344 -8.15 -24.04 15.67
CA ILE A 344 -8.73 -24.18 14.33
C ILE A 344 -9.97 -23.31 14.11
N LEU A 345 -10.72 -22.98 15.16
CA LEU A 345 -11.88 -22.10 15.10
C LEU A 345 -11.51 -20.60 15.06
N CYS A 346 -10.24 -20.25 15.27
CA CYS A 346 -9.72 -18.87 15.26
C CYS A 346 -8.86 -18.56 14.02
N GLY A 347 -8.76 -19.50 13.08
CA GLY A 347 -8.06 -19.35 11.81
C GLY A 347 -8.88 -18.62 10.75
N ARG A 348 -9.02 -19.26 9.58
CA ARG A 348 -9.88 -18.78 8.47
C ARG A 348 -11.32 -19.24 8.68
N ILE A 349 -12.27 -18.37 8.36
CA ILE A 349 -13.71 -18.66 8.39
C ILE A 349 -14.03 -19.76 7.39
N GLN A 350 -14.81 -20.74 7.81
CA GLN A 350 -15.39 -21.77 6.95
C GLN A 350 -16.91 -21.71 7.03
N CYS A 351 -17.57 -21.70 5.87
CA CYS A 351 -19.03 -21.65 5.74
C CYS A 351 -19.55 -22.89 5.01
N GLU A 352 -20.80 -23.24 5.28
CA GLU A 352 -21.54 -24.24 4.51
C GLU A 352 -22.85 -23.66 3.98
N ASN A 353 -23.47 -24.39 3.05
CA ASN A 353 -24.76 -24.06 2.46
C ASN A 353 -24.80 -22.64 1.86
N ILE A 354 -23.90 -22.34 0.92
CA ILE A 354 -23.89 -21.10 0.14
C ILE A 354 -24.81 -21.28 -1.07
N PRO A 355 -26.05 -20.74 -1.07
CA PRO A 355 -27.04 -20.98 -2.14
C PRO A 355 -26.76 -20.15 -3.40
N LYS A 356 -26.10 -19.00 -3.23
CA LYS A 356 -25.70 -18.09 -4.30
C LYS A 356 -24.32 -17.55 -4.01
N LEU A 357 -23.43 -17.64 -5.00
CA LEU A 357 -22.12 -17.01 -4.91
C LEU A 357 -22.29 -15.50 -4.77
N PRO A 358 -21.76 -14.86 -3.72
CA PRO A 358 -21.81 -13.42 -3.59
C PRO A 358 -21.06 -12.77 -4.77
N ALA A 359 -21.49 -11.57 -5.17
CA ALA A 359 -20.67 -10.73 -6.04
C ALA A 359 -19.44 -10.29 -5.25
N LEU A 360 -18.37 -11.07 -5.35
CA LEU A 360 -17.12 -10.80 -4.66
C LEU A 360 -16.39 -9.66 -5.36
N GLN A 361 -15.72 -8.82 -4.57
CA GLN A 361 -14.81 -7.79 -5.10
C GLN A 361 -13.63 -8.45 -5.84
N ASN A 362 -12.98 -7.70 -6.74
CA ASN A 362 -11.78 -8.15 -7.46
C ASN A 362 -10.73 -8.73 -6.48
N HIS A 363 -10.06 -9.84 -6.86
CA HIS A 363 -9.05 -10.59 -6.08
C HIS A 363 -9.52 -11.34 -4.83
N ILE A 364 -10.81 -11.48 -4.58
CA ILE A 364 -11.32 -12.44 -3.60
C ILE A 364 -11.57 -13.77 -4.30
N THR A 365 -10.79 -14.80 -3.94
CA THR A 365 -10.98 -16.17 -4.40
C THR A 365 -11.85 -16.91 -3.39
N LEU A 366 -13.03 -17.32 -3.82
CA LEU A 366 -13.81 -18.30 -3.08
C LEU A 366 -13.29 -19.70 -3.40
N VAL A 367 -12.90 -20.44 -2.37
CA VAL A 367 -12.49 -21.84 -2.50
C VAL A 367 -13.57 -22.74 -1.93
N GLN A 368 -13.90 -23.79 -2.69
CA GLN A 368 -14.71 -24.90 -2.21
C GLN A 368 -13.78 -26.07 -1.90
N THR A 369 -13.76 -26.52 -0.66
CA THR A 369 -13.03 -27.70 -0.21
C THR A 369 -14.01 -28.80 0.15
N LEU A 370 -13.82 -29.99 -0.43
CA LEU A 370 -14.57 -31.18 -0.06
C LEU A 370 -13.93 -31.81 1.20
N VAL A 371 -14.71 -31.96 2.27
CA VAL A 371 -14.28 -32.57 3.53
C VAL A 371 -15.26 -33.70 3.87
N GLY A 372 -14.88 -34.94 3.56
CA GLY A 372 -15.83 -36.06 3.52
C GLY A 372 -16.91 -35.80 2.47
N ASP A 373 -18.18 -35.92 2.85
CA ASP A 373 -19.33 -35.61 1.97
C ASP A 373 -19.80 -34.14 2.06
N LYS A 374 -19.09 -33.30 2.84
CA LYS A 374 -19.47 -31.90 3.11
C LYS A 374 -18.67 -30.92 2.25
N LYS A 375 -19.34 -29.84 1.83
CA LYS A 375 -18.75 -28.75 1.05
C LYS A 375 -18.42 -27.58 1.98
N SER A 376 -17.14 -27.43 2.30
CA SER A 376 -16.62 -26.27 3.03
C SER A 376 -16.30 -25.16 2.06
N TRP A 377 -16.70 -23.94 2.38
CA TRP A 377 -16.38 -22.76 1.61
C TRP A 377 -15.55 -21.81 2.45
N GLY A 378 -14.46 -21.33 1.87
CA GLY A 378 -13.59 -20.34 2.49
C GLY A 378 -13.20 -19.29 1.48
N LEU A 379 -12.76 -18.14 1.96
CA LEU A 379 -12.10 -17.16 1.11
C LEU A 379 -10.61 -17.47 1.08
N ASP A 380 -9.86 -16.76 0.26
CA ASP A 380 -8.40 -16.68 0.35
C ASP A 380 -7.96 -15.35 0.99
N TYR A 381 -6.70 -15.25 1.41
CA TYR A 381 -6.07 -13.97 1.74
C TYR A 381 -4.56 -14.08 1.57
N HIS A 382 -3.94 -13.04 1.02
CA HIS A 382 -2.49 -12.99 0.89
C HIS A 382 -1.93 -11.56 0.99
N VAL A 383 -0.61 -11.50 1.19
CA VAL A 383 0.10 -10.25 1.43
C VAL A 383 0.10 -9.35 0.20
N GLY A 384 -0.22 -8.07 0.45
CA GLY A 384 -0.27 -6.98 -0.53
C GLY A 384 -1.68 -6.67 -1.06
N ILE A 385 -2.69 -7.39 -0.58
CA ILE A 385 -4.10 -7.00 -0.74
C ILE A 385 -4.34 -5.78 0.18
N PRO A 386 -4.81 -4.63 -0.33
CA PRO A 386 -5.05 -3.43 0.49
C PRO A 386 -6.41 -3.41 1.18
N ILE A 387 -7.27 -4.39 0.91
CA ILE A 387 -8.51 -4.59 1.66
C ILE A 387 -8.25 -5.43 2.92
N ALA A 388 -9.05 -5.18 3.97
CA ALA A 388 -8.99 -5.94 5.21
C ALA A 388 -9.27 -7.43 4.97
N ASP A 389 -8.64 -8.31 5.76
CA ASP A 389 -8.88 -9.75 5.67
C ASP A 389 -10.26 -10.12 6.24
N VAL A 390 -11.29 -10.10 5.38
CA VAL A 390 -12.66 -10.47 5.75
C VAL A 390 -12.88 -11.98 5.88
N GLY A 391 -11.93 -12.81 5.42
CA GLY A 391 -12.03 -14.28 5.49
C GLY A 391 -11.48 -14.88 6.78
N ALA A 392 -11.12 -14.02 7.72
CA ALA A 392 -10.42 -14.33 8.93
C ALA A 392 -11.38 -14.25 10.12
N VAL A 393 -11.32 -15.21 11.04
CA VAL A 393 -12.12 -15.15 12.25
C VAL A 393 -11.68 -13.92 13.06
N ALA A 394 -12.64 -13.08 13.42
CA ALA A 394 -12.37 -11.86 14.18
C ALA A 394 -12.01 -12.20 15.63
N ASP A 395 -11.21 -11.33 16.25
CA ASP A 395 -11.00 -11.40 17.69
C ASP A 395 -12.34 -11.17 18.42
N GLY A 396 -12.50 -11.80 19.58
CA GLY A 396 -13.76 -11.80 20.33
C GLY A 396 -14.78 -12.86 19.89
N MET A 397 -14.53 -13.61 18.81
CA MET A 397 -15.42 -14.69 18.38
C MET A 397 -15.31 -15.94 19.27
N PRO A 398 -16.43 -16.59 19.64
CA PRO A 398 -16.41 -17.76 20.50
C PRO A 398 -15.76 -18.96 19.81
N CYS A 399 -14.82 -19.61 20.50
CA CYS A 399 -14.10 -20.80 20.01
C CYS A 399 -14.24 -22.01 20.94
N GLY A 400 -15.02 -21.88 22.01
CA GLY A 400 -15.33 -22.94 22.96
C GLY A 400 -16.11 -22.38 24.15
N SER A 401 -16.50 -23.25 25.08
CA SER A 401 -17.09 -22.82 26.36
C SER A 401 -16.09 -21.94 27.12
N ASP A 402 -16.48 -20.71 27.43
CA ASP A 402 -15.66 -19.69 28.10
C ASP A 402 -14.34 -19.36 27.40
N LYS A 403 -14.31 -19.45 26.06
CA LYS A 403 -13.15 -19.13 25.24
C LYS A 403 -13.49 -18.26 24.04
N LEU A 404 -12.60 -17.31 23.73
CA LEU A 404 -12.69 -16.41 22.59
C LEU A 404 -11.39 -16.44 21.78
N CYS A 405 -11.52 -16.13 20.49
CA CYS A 405 -10.40 -15.93 19.61
C CYS A 405 -9.71 -14.60 19.93
N ILE A 406 -8.41 -14.64 20.15
CA ILE A 406 -7.56 -13.45 20.29
C ILE A 406 -6.28 -13.72 19.50
N ASN A 407 -5.97 -12.84 18.54
CA ASN A 407 -4.79 -12.93 17.70
C ASN A 407 -4.57 -14.34 17.10
N ARG A 408 -5.64 -14.93 16.53
CA ARG A 408 -5.65 -16.28 15.93
C ARG A 408 -5.47 -17.45 16.90
N THR A 409 -5.62 -17.23 18.20
CA THR A 409 -5.50 -18.26 19.23
C THR A 409 -6.79 -18.36 20.03
N CYS A 410 -7.21 -19.58 20.38
CA CYS A 410 -8.40 -19.80 21.20
C CYS A 410 -8.03 -19.70 22.69
N THR A 411 -8.39 -18.59 23.31
CA THR A 411 -7.96 -18.22 24.68
C THR A 411 -9.12 -18.16 25.65
N SER A 412 -8.87 -18.34 26.95
CA SER A 412 -9.92 -18.25 27.96
C SER A 412 -10.37 -16.79 28.16
N ILE A 413 -11.69 -16.59 28.30
CA ILE A 413 -12.31 -15.31 28.63
C ILE A 413 -11.74 -14.72 29.93
N SER A 414 -11.30 -15.56 30.87
CA SER A 414 -10.68 -15.13 32.14
C SER A 414 -9.40 -14.29 31.99
N LEU A 415 -8.76 -14.31 30.82
CA LEU A 415 -7.58 -13.48 30.52
C LEU A 415 -7.94 -12.05 30.10
N LEU A 416 -9.18 -11.83 29.67
CA LEU A 416 -9.72 -10.49 29.48
C LEU A 416 -10.07 -9.99 30.88
N ASN A 417 -9.20 -9.18 31.49
CA ASN A 417 -9.52 -8.49 32.74
C ASN A 417 -10.73 -7.57 32.50
N TYR A 418 -11.95 -8.10 32.67
CA TYR A 418 -13.18 -7.32 32.57
C TYR A 418 -13.18 -6.30 33.70
N ASP A 419 -12.92 -5.03 33.36
CA ASP A 419 -13.34 -3.91 34.20
C ASP A 419 -14.87 -3.88 34.16
N SER A 420 -15.49 -4.52 35.16
CA SER A 420 -16.91 -4.42 35.38
C SER A 420 -17.22 -2.98 35.81
N LEU A 421 -17.71 -2.16 34.87
CA LEU A 421 -18.31 -0.88 35.23
C LEU A 421 -19.55 -1.15 36.10
N PRO A 422 -19.74 -0.43 37.22
CA PRO A 422 -20.89 -0.62 38.08
C PRO A 422 -22.17 -0.42 37.28
N ALA A 423 -23.12 -1.35 37.43
CA ALA A 423 -24.45 -1.21 36.87
C ALA A 423 -25.06 0.13 37.33
N VAL A 424 -25.32 1.04 36.38
CA VAL A 424 -26.10 2.24 36.65
C VAL A 424 -27.54 1.77 36.88
N SER A 425 -27.94 1.71 38.15
CA SER A 425 -29.34 1.60 38.55
C SER A 425 -30.10 2.78 37.95
N ARG A 426 -31.01 2.50 37.02
CA ARG A 426 -32.03 3.47 36.62
C ARG A 426 -33.05 3.56 37.77
N GLU A 427 -33.08 4.70 38.45
CA GLU A 427 -34.26 5.17 39.17
C GLU A 427 -35.24 5.84 38.20
#